data_AF-A0A8C3A875-F1
#
_entry.id   AF-A0A8C3A875-F1
#
_cell.length_a   1.000
_cell.length_b   1.000
_cell.length_c   1.000
_cell.angle_alpha   90.00
_cell.angle_beta   90.00
_cell.angle_gamma   90.00
#
_symmetry.space_group_name_H-M   'P 1'
#
loop_
_entity.id
_entity.type
_entity.pdbx_description
1 polymer ?
#
loop_
_entity_poly.entity_id
_entity_poly.type
_entity_poly.pdbx_seq_one_letter_code
_entity_poly.pdbx_strand_id
1 'polypeptide(L)'
;AEVQEATEYAVKMHNTHSKSKKVFKLVSITSVQAQCLKRENHDLNSCSLDKKHLKCQFMVTFNPRNNKHELQSSKCRKIVDEV
;
A
#
# COMPACT_ATOMS: atom_id res chain seq x y z
N ALA A 1 4.82 -0.85 -11.72
CA ALA A 1 5.76 -2.00 -11.87
C ALA A 1 6.71 -2.07 -10.67
N GLU A 2 7.34 -0.96 -10.28
CA GLU A 2 8.30 -0.91 -9.16
C GLU A 2 7.76 -1.43 -7.82
N VAL A 3 6.52 -1.08 -7.46
CA VAL A 3 5.93 -1.52 -6.17
C VAL A 3 5.78 -3.04 -6.10
N GLN A 4 5.33 -3.68 -7.19
CA GLN A 4 5.21 -5.13 -7.25
C GLN A 4 6.59 -5.79 -7.16
N GLU A 5 7.55 -5.30 -7.95
CA GLU A 5 8.92 -5.82 -7.97
C GLU A 5 9.60 -5.70 -6.59
N ALA A 6 9.43 -4.56 -5.92
CA ALA A 6 9.95 -4.34 -4.56
C ALA A 6 9.32 -5.30 -3.55
N THR A 7 7.99 -5.52 -3.64
CA THR A 7 7.32 -6.46 -2.74
C THR A 7 7.67 -7.92 -3.01
N GLU A 8 7.84 -8.32 -4.28
CA GLU A 8 8.28 -9.66 -4.64
C GLU A 8 9.70 -9.92 -4.15
N TYR A 9 10.60 -8.94 -4.34
CA TYR A 9 11.96 -8.99 -3.83
C TYR A 9 11.98 -9.13 -2.29
N ALA A 10 11.17 -8.35 -1.57
CA ALA A 10 11.08 -8.42 -0.11
C ALA A 10 10.61 -9.80 0.38
N VAL A 11 9.58 -10.38 -0.26
CA VAL A 11 9.05 -11.71 0.08
C VAL A 11 10.09 -12.79 -0.18
N LYS A 12 10.80 -12.69 -1.31
CA LYS A 12 11.89 -13.60 -1.66
C LYS A 12 13.01 -13.55 -0.60
N MET A 13 13.49 -12.36 -0.25
CA MET A 13 14.54 -12.19 0.74
C MET A 13 14.12 -12.68 2.12
N HIS A 14 12.88 -12.39 2.54
CA HIS A 14 12.34 -12.91 3.80
C HIS A 14 12.33 -14.44 3.83
N ASN A 15 11.83 -15.09 2.77
CA ASN A 15 11.80 -16.56 2.70
C ASN A 15 13.19 -17.19 2.67
N THR A 16 14.17 -16.59 1.98
CA THR A 16 15.55 -17.09 1.90
C THR A 16 16.29 -16.99 3.23
N HIS A 17 16.11 -15.89 3.97
CA HIS A 17 16.83 -15.65 5.22
C HIS A 17 16.09 -16.11 6.47
N SER A 18 14.81 -16.49 6.34
CA SER A 18 14.02 -17.03 7.44
C SER A 18 14.48 -18.44 7.79
N LYS A 19 14.60 -18.72 9.09
CA LYS A 19 14.86 -20.08 9.61
C LYS A 19 13.60 -20.95 9.64
N SER A 20 12.44 -20.40 9.27
CA SER A 20 11.17 -21.11 9.21
C SER A 20 11.15 -22.12 8.06
N LYS A 21 10.61 -23.32 8.30
CA LYS A 21 10.34 -24.32 7.24
C LYS A 21 9.15 -23.95 6.36
N LYS A 22 8.34 -22.94 6.75
CA LYS A 22 7.16 -22.47 6.01
C LYS A 22 7.52 -21.22 5.21
N VAL A 23 7.13 -21.22 3.93
CA VAL A 23 7.29 -20.08 3.02
C VAL A 23 6.06 -19.18 3.04
N PHE A 24 6.29 -17.89 2.84
CA PHE A 24 5.24 -16.87 2.78
C PHE A 24 4.99 -16.46 1.33
N LYS A 25 3.71 -16.29 0.98
CA LYS A 25 3.26 -15.77 -0.32
C LYS A 25 2.58 -14.43 -0.09
N LEU A 26 2.91 -13.44 -0.93
CA LEU A 26 2.19 -12.17 -0.94
C LEU A 26 0.76 -12.37 -1.45
N VAL A 27 -0.22 -11.97 -0.65
CA VAL A 27 -1.64 -12.09 -0.99
C VAL A 27 -2.21 -10.76 -1.46
N SER A 28 -1.89 -9.67 -0.77
CA SER A 28 -2.25 -8.30 -1.16
C SER A 28 -1.32 -7.31 -0.47
N ILE A 29 -1.15 -6.13 -1.08
CA ILE A 29 -0.38 -5.03 -0.52
C ILE A 29 -1.38 -4.06 0.11
N THR A 30 -1.22 -3.78 1.41
CA THR A 30 -2.20 -2.99 2.18
C THR A 30 -1.88 -1.50 2.22
N SER A 31 -0.64 -1.09 1.94
CA SER A 31 -0.21 0.30 1.96
C SER A 31 0.97 0.51 1.02
N VAL A 32 0.92 1.59 0.25
CA VAL A 32 1.98 2.06 -0.64
C VAL A 32 2.07 3.56 -0.42
N GLN A 33 3.28 4.07 -0.15
CA GLN A 33 3.49 5.49 0.07
C GLN A 33 4.15 6.12 -1.16
N ALA A 34 3.40 6.95 -1.87
CA ALA A 34 3.84 7.78 -2.99
C ALA A 34 3.08 9.11 -2.91
N GLN A 35 3.65 10.19 -3.44
CA GLN A 35 3.16 11.54 -3.18
C GLN A 35 2.87 12.37 -4.43
N CYS A 36 1.57 12.61 -4.66
CA CYS A 36 1.07 13.32 -5.83
C CYS A 36 0.23 14.53 -5.45
N LEU A 37 0.43 15.66 -6.14
CA LEU A 37 -0.51 16.79 -6.12
C LEU A 37 -1.80 16.36 -6.81
N LYS A 38 -2.97 16.68 -6.22
CA LYS A 38 -4.32 16.36 -6.76
C LYS A 38 -4.59 16.82 -8.21
N ARG A 39 -3.73 17.68 -8.77
CA ARG A 39 -3.86 18.26 -10.11
C ARG A 39 -2.89 17.68 -11.14
N GLU A 40 -1.89 16.91 -10.70
CA GLU A 40 -0.95 16.25 -11.60
C GLU A 40 -1.33 14.78 -11.73
N ASN A 41 -0.88 14.17 -12.83
CA ASN A 41 -1.21 12.83 -13.30
C ASN A 41 -1.54 11.83 -12.19
N HIS A 42 -2.62 11.08 -12.38
CA HIS A 42 -3.07 10.01 -11.48
C HIS A 42 -2.11 8.80 -11.44
N ASP A 43 -1.01 8.87 -12.18
CA ASP A 43 0.03 7.85 -12.16
C ASP A 43 0.84 7.99 -10.87
N LEU A 44 0.61 7.03 -9.95
CA LEU A 44 1.31 6.94 -8.68
C LEU A 44 2.84 6.79 -8.85
N ASN A 45 3.32 6.42 -10.04
CA ASN A 45 4.74 6.26 -10.35
C ASN A 45 5.45 7.59 -10.65
N SER A 46 4.73 8.70 -10.93
CA SER A 46 5.34 9.99 -11.27
C SER A 46 5.57 10.92 -10.07
N CYS A 47 5.60 10.38 -8.84
CA CYS A 47 5.31 11.16 -7.63
C CYS A 47 6.42 11.23 -6.60
N SER A 48 6.84 12.46 -6.25
CA SER A 48 7.96 12.75 -5.36
C SER A 48 7.56 12.75 -3.88
N LEU A 49 8.32 12.05 -3.04
CA LEU A 49 8.05 11.89 -1.60
C LEU A 49 8.32 13.17 -0.78
N ASP A 50 7.28 13.82 -0.23
CA ASP A 50 7.34 14.81 0.89
C ASP A 50 7.33 14.09 2.25
N LYS A 51 7.65 14.83 3.30
CA LYS A 51 7.86 14.33 4.67
C LYS A 51 6.58 14.16 5.48
N LYS A 52 5.41 14.41 4.89
CA LYS A 52 4.12 14.37 5.59
C LYS A 52 3.49 13.00 5.53
N HIS A 53 3.48 12.32 6.68
CA HIS A 53 2.93 10.97 6.79
C HIS A 53 1.49 10.99 7.29
N LEU A 54 0.61 10.22 6.64
CA LEU A 54 -0.77 10.01 7.07
C LEU A 54 -1.00 8.52 7.30
N LYS A 55 -1.63 8.18 8.43
CA LYS A 55 -2.22 6.86 8.64
C LYS A 55 -3.69 6.93 8.28
N CYS A 56 -4.09 6.21 7.24
CA CYS A 56 -5.48 6.15 6.78
C CYS A 56 -6.08 4.76 7.00
N GLN A 57 -7.34 4.73 7.39
CA GLN A 57 -8.19 3.55 7.45
C GLN A 57 -9.35 3.76 6.47
N PHE A 58 -9.48 2.84 5.51
CA PHE A 58 -10.56 2.83 4.53
C PHE A 58 -11.49 1.65 4.81
N MET A 59 -12.79 1.90 4.80
CA MET A 59 -13.81 0.85 4.83
C MET A 59 -14.40 0.73 3.44
N VAL A 60 -14.14 -0.39 2.78
CA VAL A 60 -14.60 -0.66 1.41
C VAL A 60 -15.49 -1.89 1.43
N THR A 61 -16.63 -1.80 0.76
CA THR A 61 -17.53 -2.93 0.55
C THR A 61 -17.37 -3.45 -0.87
N PHE A 62 -17.26 -4.76 -1.02
CA PHE A 62 -17.28 -5.42 -2.32
C PHE A 62 -18.64 -6.04 -2.57
N ASN A 63 -19.25 -5.71 -3.71
CA ASN A 63 -20.49 -6.31 -4.17
C ASN A 63 -20.18 -7.33 -5.29
N PRO A 64 -20.23 -8.64 -4.98
CA PRO A 64 -19.90 -9.68 -5.96
C PRO A 64 -20.92 -9.79 -7.10
N ARG A 65 -22.14 -9.27 -6.94
CA ARG A 65 -23.19 -9.36 -7.98
C ARG A 65 -22.88 -8.51 -9.21
N ASN A 66 -22.13 -7.44 -9.03
CA ASN A 66 -21.77 -6.50 -10.09
C ASN A 66 -20.26 -6.23 -10.15
N ASN A 67 -19.46 -6.97 -9.36
CA ASN A 67 -18.02 -6.83 -9.26
C ASN A 67 -17.56 -5.40 -8.91
N LYS A 68 -18.36 -4.64 -8.13
CA LYS A 68 -18.05 -3.26 -7.74
C LYS A 68 -17.49 -3.17 -6.33
N HIS A 69 -16.55 -2.26 -6.16
CA HIS A 69 -16.03 -1.84 -4.86
C HIS A 69 -16.57 -0.45 -4.54
N GLU A 70 -17.11 -0.27 -3.33
CA GLU A 70 -17.68 0.99 -2.87
C GLU A 70 -16.99 1.43 -1.60
N LEU A 71 -16.48 2.66 -1.59
CA LEU A 71 -15.86 3.26 -0.40
C LEU A 71 -16.95 3.76 0.54
N GLN A 72 -17.08 3.12 1.70
CA GLN A 72 -18.05 3.49 2.72
C GLN A 72 -17.53 4.60 3.63
N SER A 73 -16.25 4.54 4.01
CA SER A 73 -15.65 5.60 4.82
C SER A 73 -14.14 5.65 4.68
N SER A 74 -13.56 6.83 4.90
CA SER A 74 -12.12 7.04 5.00
C SER A 74 -11.82 7.89 6.24
N LYS A 75 -10.88 7.41 7.07
CA LYS A 75 -10.40 8.12 8.26
C LYS A 75 -8.90 8.24 8.17
N CYS A 76 -8.38 9.46 8.14
CA CYS A 76 -6.94 9.71 8.07
C CYS A 76 -6.49 10.55 9.26
N ARG A 77 -5.33 10.20 9.84
CA ARG A 77 -4.66 11.00 10.86
C ARG A 77 -3.21 11.28 10.43
N LYS A 78 -2.71 12.46 10.74
CA LYS A 78 -1.29 12.77 10.56
C LYS A 78 -0.49 11.91 11.53
N ILE A 79 0.58 11.29 11.03
CA ILE A 79 1.61 10.70 11.86
C ILE A 79 2.55 11.85 12.18
N VAL A 80 2.64 12.21 13.46
CA VAL A 80 3.71 13.07 13.96
C VAL A 80 4.81 12.09 14.33
N ASP A 81 5.94 12.15 13.64
CA ASP A 81 7.10 11.37 14.03
C ASP A 81 7.55 11.89 15.41
N GLU A 82 7.56 11.06 16.44
CA GLU A 82 8.20 11.40 17.71
C GLU A 82 9.71 11.47 17.45
N VAL A 83 10.28 12.66 17.69
CA VAL A 83 11.71 12.99 17.56
C VAL A 83 12.53 12.19 18.56
#